data_AF-A0A957D8X2-F1
#
_entry.id   AF-A0A957D8X2-F1
#
_cell.length_a   1.000
_cell.length_b   1.000
_cell.length_c   1.000
_cell.angle_alpha   90.00
_cell.angle_beta   90.00
_cell.angle_gamma   90.00
#
_symmetry.space_group_name_H-M   'P 1'
#
loop_
_entity.id
_entity.type
_entity.pdbx_description
1 polymer ?
#
loop_
_entity_poly.entity_id
_entity_poly.type
_entity_poly.pdbx_seq_one_letter_code
_entity_poly.pdbx_strand_id
1 'polypeptide(L)'
;MIQLTPIQQTILDVVNSYPGQFSRSGLAKMLVGAKSWQEGGYPEYGRLAGHGRKSITYDIDVLVQQGVLGLDGWQKLIPAA
;
A
#
# COMPACT_ATOMS: atom_id res chain seq x y z
N MET A 1 -19.16 -1.95 9.87
CA MET A 1 -18.23 -0.96 9.29
C MET A 1 -16.84 -1.31 9.79
N ILE A 2 -15.90 -1.60 8.90
CA ILE A 2 -14.51 -1.90 9.27
C ILE A 2 -13.85 -0.57 9.59
N GLN A 3 -13.31 -0.41 10.80
CA GLN A 3 -12.58 0.79 11.19
C GLN A 3 -11.09 0.60 10.87
N LEU A 4 -10.57 1.42 9.96
CA LEU A 4 -9.17 1.37 9.54
C LEU A 4 -8.27 2.15 10.50
N THR A 5 -7.05 1.67 10.71
CA THR A 5 -6.00 2.46 11.37
C THR A 5 -5.54 3.61 10.47
N PRO A 6 -4.87 4.65 10.99
CA PRO A 6 -4.33 5.73 10.15
C PRO A 6 -3.36 5.23 9.07
N ILE A 7 -2.60 4.17 9.36
CA ILE A 7 -1.69 3.52 8.42
C ILE A 7 -2.49 2.85 7.30
N GLN A 8 -3.50 2.06 7.67
CA GLN A 8 -4.37 1.36 6.72
C GLN A 8 -5.15 2.34 5.84
N GLN A 9 -5.64 3.45 6.41
CA GLN A 9 -6.28 4.50 5.64
C GLN A 9 -5.29 5.12 4.64
N THR A 10 -4.05 5.42 5.06
CA THR A 10 -3.01 5.94 4.15
C THR A 10 -2.72 4.96 3.01
N ILE A 11 -2.66 3.66 3.29
CA ILE A 11 -2.46 2.60 2.27
C ILE A 11 -3.62 2.61 1.27
N LEU A 12 -4.86 2.62 1.76
CA LEU A 12 -6.06 2.64 0.93
C LEU A 12 -6.12 3.91 0.05
N ASP A 13 -5.83 5.08 0.61
CA ASP A 13 -5.83 6.35 -0.12
C ASP A 13 -4.84 6.33 -1.31
N VAL A 14 -3.66 5.74 -1.11
CA VAL A 14 -2.67 5.58 -2.19
C VAL A 14 -3.15 4.61 -3.26
N VAL A 15 -3.73 3.47 -2.87
CA VAL A 15 -4.25 2.50 -3.86
C VAL A 15 -5.46 3.06 -4.61
N ASN A 16 -6.31 3.88 -3.97
CA ASN A 16 -7.39 4.60 -4.62
C ASN A 16 -6.89 5.61 -5.65
N SER A 17 -5.79 6.29 -5.34
CA SER A 17 -5.16 7.27 -6.25
C SER A 17 -4.44 6.61 -7.42
N TYR A 18 -3.96 5.38 -7.22
CA TYR A 18 -3.08 4.66 -8.15
C TYR A 18 -3.47 3.16 -8.27
N PRO A 19 -4.70 2.84 -8.70
CA PRO A 19 -5.14 1.45 -8.80
C PRO A 19 -4.29 0.67 -9.81
N GLY A 20 -3.84 -0.53 -9.43
CA GLY A 20 -3.06 -1.41 -10.30
C GLY A 20 -1.57 -1.04 -10.46
N GLN A 21 -1.10 0.07 -9.86
CA GLN A 21 0.30 0.49 -10.01
C GLN A 21 1.26 -0.37 -9.17
N PHE A 22 0.86 -0.68 -7.94
CA PHE A 22 1.78 -1.28 -6.96
C PHE A 22 1.50 -2.74 -6.69
N SER A 23 2.56 -3.55 -6.58
CA SER A 23 2.47 -4.81 -5.85
C SER A 23 2.50 -4.54 -4.34
N ARG A 24 2.13 -5.51 -3.51
CA ARG A 24 2.21 -5.40 -2.04
C ARG A 24 3.58 -4.96 -1.54
N SER A 25 4.64 -5.60 -2.03
CA SER A 25 6.02 -5.27 -1.69
C SER A 25 6.48 -3.93 -2.26
N GLY A 26 6.03 -3.59 -3.48
CA GLY A 26 6.32 -2.30 -4.11
C GLY A 26 5.74 -1.14 -3.33
N LEU A 27 4.45 -1.22 -2.98
CA LEU A 27 3.77 -0.21 -2.18
C LEU A 27 4.45 -0.02 -0.82
N ALA A 28 4.76 -1.12 -0.13
CA ALA A 28 5.44 -1.05 1.16
C ALA A 28 6.83 -0.39 1.04
N LYS A 29 7.60 -0.67 -0.02
CA LYS A 29 8.89 -0.01 -0.27
C LYS A 29 8.73 1.49 -0.55
N MET A 30 7.75 1.86 -1.35
CA MET A 30 7.45 3.26 -1.70
C MET A 30 7.09 4.06 -0.44
N LEU A 31 6.14 3.55 0.35
CA LEU A 31 5.63 4.23 1.54
C LEU A 31 6.69 4.41 2.64
N VAL A 32 7.59 3.45 2.83
CA VAL A 32 8.67 3.56 3.84
C VAL A 32 9.91 4.31 3.33
N GLY A 33 9.92 4.75 2.07
CA GLY A 33 11.06 5.46 1.49
C GLY A 33 12.30 4.57 1.34
N ALA A 34 12.12 3.30 0.97
CA ALA A 34 13.22 2.36 0.85
C ALA A 34 14.17 2.76 -0.28
N LYS A 35 15.49 2.82 -0.02
CA LYS A 35 16.52 3.13 -1.05
C LYS A 35 16.51 2.23 -2.29
N SER A 36 15.94 1.03 -2.18
CA SER A 36 15.80 0.08 -3.30
C SER A 36 14.57 0.36 -4.18
N TRP A 37 13.78 1.37 -3.85
CA TRP A 37 12.69 1.87 -4.67
C TRP A 37 13.27 2.84 -5.71
N GLN A 38 13.17 2.47 -6.99
CA GLN A 38 13.74 3.25 -8.10
C GLN A 38 12.68 3.95 -8.96
N GLU A 39 11.41 3.61 -8.76
CA GLU A 39 10.28 4.23 -9.46
C GLU A 39 9.93 5.57 -8.78
N GLY A 40 10.53 6.66 -9.26
CA GLY A 40 10.35 8.00 -8.68
C GLY A 40 9.01 8.66 -9.04
N GLY A 41 8.72 9.77 -8.35
CA GLY A 41 7.66 10.71 -8.74
C GLY A 41 6.35 10.63 -7.94
N TYR A 42 6.25 9.73 -6.96
CA TYR A 42 5.07 9.65 -6.08
C TYR A 42 5.20 10.62 -4.90
N PRO A 43 4.25 11.56 -4.70
CA PRO A 43 4.23 12.47 -3.55
C PRO A 43 4.24 11.76 -2.19
N GLU A 44 3.75 10.53 -2.13
CA GLU A 44 3.64 9.71 -0.92
C GLU A 44 4.89 8.90 -0.61
N TYR A 45 5.96 9.06 -1.41
CA TYR A 45 7.23 8.41 -1.15
C TYR A 45 7.75 8.78 0.26
N GLY A 46 8.01 7.76 1.08
CA GLY A 46 8.48 7.95 2.45
C GLY A 46 7.44 8.48 3.43
N ARG A 47 6.15 8.57 3.05
CA ARG A 47 5.06 9.05 3.92
C ARG A 47 4.92 8.25 5.22
N LEU A 48 5.38 7.00 5.22
CA LEU A 48 5.41 6.10 6.38
C LEU A 48 6.86 5.72 6.76
N ALA A 49 7.84 6.59 6.56
CA ALA A 49 9.26 6.31 6.87
C ALA A 49 9.55 5.96 8.35
N GLY A 50 8.63 6.32 9.27
CA GLY A 50 8.71 5.92 10.69
C GLY A 50 8.30 4.46 10.95
N HIS A 51 7.79 3.74 9.94
CA HIS A 51 7.30 2.38 10.08
C HIS A 51 8.22 1.36 9.39
N GLY A 52 8.27 0.16 9.95
CA GLY A 52 9.00 -0.94 9.35
C GLY A 52 8.30 -1.48 8.10
N ARG A 53 9.06 -1.76 7.03
CA ARG A 53 8.52 -2.35 5.79
C ARG A 53 7.64 -3.59 6.03
N LYS A 54 8.06 -4.48 6.93
CA LYS A 54 7.28 -5.69 7.28
C LYS A 54 5.92 -5.34 7.90
N SER A 55 5.85 -4.29 8.72
CA SER A 55 4.60 -3.80 9.30
C SER A 55 3.67 -3.29 8.21
N ILE A 56 4.18 -2.46 7.28
CA ILE A 56 3.37 -1.94 6.17
C ILE A 56 2.88 -3.07 5.25
N THR A 57 3.73 -4.06 4.96
CA THR A 57 3.30 -5.24 4.20
C THR A 57 2.20 -6.01 4.94
N TYR A 58 2.31 -6.18 6.26
CA TYR A 58 1.27 -6.81 7.07
C TYR A 58 -0.05 -6.04 7.01
N ASP A 59 -0.04 -4.71 7.15
CA ASP A 59 -1.25 -3.88 7.04
C ASP A 59 -1.89 -3.97 5.64
N ILE A 60 -1.08 -4.04 4.57
CA ILE A 60 -1.57 -4.29 3.21
C ILE A 60 -2.24 -5.67 3.13
N ASP A 61 -1.62 -6.72 3.67
CA ASP A 61 -2.18 -8.08 3.65
C ASP A 61 -3.50 -8.15 4.43
N VAL A 62 -3.60 -7.44 5.57
CA VAL A 62 -4.85 -7.32 6.34
C VAL A 62 -5.96 -6.68 5.51
N LEU A 63 -5.67 -5.59 4.79
CA LEU A 63 -6.65 -4.93 3.92
C LEU A 63 -7.13 -5.83 2.78
N VAL A 64 -6.24 -6.66 2.22
CA VAL A 64 -6.60 -7.66 1.21
C VAL A 64 -7.48 -8.77 1.81
N GLN A 65 -7.13 -9.27 3.00
CA GLN A 65 -7.91 -10.30 3.69
C GLN A 65 -9.30 -9.81 4.12
N GLN A 66 -9.42 -8.54 4.48
CA GLN A 66 -10.68 -7.90 4.84
C GLN A 66 -11.57 -7.57 3.63
N GLY A 67 -11.06 -7.77 2.40
CA GLY A 67 -11.78 -7.40 1.18
C GLY A 67 -11.92 -5.89 1.00
N VAL A 68 -11.03 -5.10 1.61
CA VAL A 68 -10.94 -3.64 1.38
C VAL A 68 -10.07 -3.35 0.17
N LEU A 69 -9.03 -4.17 -0.04
CA LEU A 69 -8.21 -4.18 -1.24
C LEU A 69 -8.35 -5.53 -1.95
N GLY A 70 -8.13 -5.53 -3.25
CA GLY A 70 -8.02 -6.72 -4.09
C GLY A 70 -6.66 -6.79 -4.77
N LEU A 71 -6.44 -7.92 -5.46
CA LEU A 71 -5.35 -8.09 -6.39
C LEU A 71 -5.92 -8.29 -7.79
N ASP A 72 -5.34 -7.61 -8.78
CA ASP A 72 -5.68 -7.84 -10.19
C ASP A 72 -4.98 -9.10 -10.75
N GLY A 73 -5.17 -9.37 -12.05
CA GLY A 73 -4.55 -10.50 -12.74
C GLY A 73 -3.00 -10.48 -12.75
N TRP A 74 -2.39 -9.35 -12.42
CA TRP A 74 -0.94 -9.13 -12.35
C TRP A 74 -0.42 -9.06 -10.92
N GLN A 75 -1.23 -9.41 -9.92
CA GLN A 75 -0.90 -9.32 -8.50
C GLN A 75 -0.62 -7.86 -8.04
N LYS A 76 -1.24 -6.89 -8.69
CA LYS A 76 -1.21 -5.48 -8.32
C LYS A 76 -2.43 -5.12 -7.48
N LEU A 77 -2.24 -4.21 -6.54
CA LEU A 77 -3.26 -3.77 -5.60
C LEU A 77 -4.30 -2.89 -6.31
N ILE A 78 -5.56 -3.20 -6.08
CA ILE A 78 -6.72 -2.42 -6.55
C ILE A 78 -7.69 -2.21 -5.37
N PRO A 79 -8.50 -1.14 -5.37
CA PRO A 79 -9.61 -1.02 -4.42
C PRO A 79 -10.59 -2.17 -4.62
N ALA A 80 -11.08 -2.75 -3.52
CA ALA A 80 -12.19 -3.69 -3.62
C ALA A 80 -13.50 -2.93 -3.88
N ALA A 81 -14.38 -3.53 -4.69
CA ALA A 81 -15.68 -2.97 -5.06
C ALA A 81 -16.73 -3.13 -3.95
#